data_AF-A0A8J5K5W4-F1
#
_entry.id   AF-A0A8J5K5W4-F1
#
_cell.length_a   1.000
_cell.length_b   1.000
_cell.length_c   1.000
_cell.angle_alpha   90.00
_cell.angle_beta   90.00
_cell.angle_gamma   90.00
#
_symmetry.space_group_name_H-M   'P 1'
#
loop_
_entity.id
_entity.type
_entity.pdbx_description
1 polymer ?
#
loop_
_entity_poly.entity_id
_entity_poly.type
_entity_poly.pdbx_seq_one_letter_code
_entity_poly.pdbx_strand_id
1 'polypeptide(L)'
;MAERPEDLNLPNAVITRIIKDALPDGIAVAKEARSAIAKAASVFVLYTTSTANSLAQKNKKKTVSAQDVFAAMKEMEFDKFIEPLQESLEVHKKSQQSKKEQKEAKAKAKKAEESEKNTSMAEVVLMDASHTCTEIGVELQNTETMD
;
A
#
# COMPACT_ATOMS: atom_id res chain seq x y z
N MET A 1 23.33 -3.12 9.68
CA MET A 1 23.39 -3.50 8.25
C MET A 1 23.57 -5.01 8.21
N ALA A 2 23.17 -5.72 7.16
CA ALA A 2 23.46 -7.16 7.07
C ALA A 2 24.97 -7.34 7.20
N GLU A 3 25.39 -8.05 8.26
CA GLU A 3 26.81 -8.24 8.59
C GLU A 3 27.44 -9.21 7.59
N ARG A 4 26.64 -10.10 7.02
CA ARG A 4 27.09 -11.11 6.07
C ARG A 4 26.11 -11.34 4.92
N PRO A 5 26.57 -11.73 3.72
CA PRO A 5 25.69 -12.04 2.57
C PRO A 5 24.65 -13.13 2.87
N GLU A 6 24.93 -14.01 3.84
CA GLU A 6 24.01 -15.07 4.25
C GLU A 6 22.74 -14.55 4.95
N ASP A 7 22.81 -13.35 5.54
CA ASP A 7 21.68 -12.72 6.23
C ASP A 7 20.64 -12.17 5.24
N LEU A 8 20.97 -12.12 3.95
CA LEU A 8 20.12 -11.63 2.86
C LEU A 8 19.47 -12.77 2.06
N ASN A 9 19.55 -14.01 2.56
CA ASN A 9 19.04 -15.18 1.84
C ASN A 9 17.52 -15.12 1.66
N LEU A 10 17.08 -15.25 0.40
CA LEU A 10 15.67 -15.38 0.06
C LEU A 10 15.13 -16.77 0.46
N PRO A 11 13.81 -16.92 0.70
CA PRO A 11 13.23 -18.21 1.04
C PRO A 11 13.54 -19.29 0.00
N ASN A 12 14.17 -20.40 0.43
CA ASN A 12 14.59 -21.49 -0.45
C ASN A 12 13.45 -22.09 -1.30
N ALA A 13 12.22 -22.08 -0.78
CA ALA A 13 11.04 -22.54 -1.50
C ALA A 13 10.74 -21.67 -2.73
N VAL A 14 10.85 -20.34 -2.59
CA VAL A 14 10.62 -19.39 -3.69
C VAL A 14 11.70 -19.53 -4.75
N ILE A 15 12.97 -19.62 -4.33
CA ILE A 15 14.11 -19.84 -5.25
C ILE A 15 13.91 -21.14 -6.03
N THR A 16 13.57 -22.23 -5.34
CA THR A 16 13.35 -23.54 -5.98
C THR A 16 12.23 -23.48 -7.02
N ARG A 17 11.14 -22.76 -6.72
CA ARG A 17 10.04 -22.56 -7.66
C ARG A 17 10.51 -21.79 -8.90
N ILE A 18 11.16 -20.64 -8.73
CA ILE A 18 11.65 -19.81 -9.84
C ILE A 18 12.61 -20.59 -10.74
N ILE A 19 13.53 -21.38 -10.16
CA ILE A 19 14.46 -22.20 -10.95
C ILE A 19 13.70 -23.24 -11.78
N LYS A 20 12.70 -23.92 -11.20
CA LYS A 20 11.90 -24.91 -11.91
C LYS A 20 11.05 -24.28 -13.00
N ASP A 21 10.47 -23.11 -12.75
CA ASP A 21 9.67 -22.37 -13.75
C ASP A 21 10.53 -21.95 -14.97
N ALA A 22 11.85 -21.84 -14.80
CA ALA A 22 12.80 -21.54 -15.88
C ALA A 22 13.34 -22.79 -16.61
N LEU A 23 12.94 -24.00 -16.20
CA LEU A 23 13.44 -25.27 -16.74
C LEU A 23 12.27 -26.12 -17.27
N PRO A 24 12.50 -26.97 -18.28
CA PRO A 24 11.53 -27.99 -18.67
C PRO A 24 11.13 -28.92 -17.52
N ASP A 25 9.92 -29.49 -17.62
CA ASP A 25 9.41 -30.45 -16.64
C ASP A 25 10.30 -31.69 -16.51
N GLY A 26 10.35 -32.23 -15.30
CA GLY A 26 11.11 -33.45 -14.99
C GLY A 26 12.60 -33.24 -14.72
N ILE A 27 13.13 -32.02 -14.84
CA ILE A 27 14.53 -31.73 -14.53
C ILE A 27 14.76 -31.63 -13.02
N ALA A 28 15.71 -32.42 -12.51
CA ALA A 28 16.17 -32.36 -11.13
C ALA A 28 17.31 -31.35 -10.97
N VAL A 29 17.23 -30.50 -9.94
CA VAL A 29 18.26 -29.51 -9.62
C VAL A 29 18.98 -29.89 -8.33
N ALA A 30 20.30 -30.02 -8.41
CA ALA A 30 21.15 -30.34 -7.28
C ALA A 30 20.97 -29.32 -6.12
N LYS A 31 21.15 -29.79 -4.88
CA LYS A 31 21.06 -28.93 -3.68
C LYS A 31 22.11 -27.81 -3.73
N GLU A 32 23.33 -28.13 -4.15
CA GLU A 32 24.42 -27.16 -4.26
C GLU A 32 24.14 -26.08 -5.31
N ALA A 33 23.55 -26.45 -6.46
CA ALA A 33 23.15 -25.48 -7.47
C ALA A 33 22.09 -24.49 -6.95
N ARG A 34 21.09 -24.98 -6.20
CA ARG A 34 20.09 -24.12 -5.55
C ARG A 34 20.72 -23.17 -4.53
N SER A 35 21.66 -23.67 -3.72
CA SER A 35 22.41 -22.86 -2.75
C SER A 35 23.28 -21.79 -3.43
N ALA A 36 23.94 -22.14 -4.53
CA ALA A 36 24.74 -21.20 -5.32
C ALA A 36 23.88 -20.08 -5.92
N ILE A 37 22.72 -20.43 -6.49
CA ILE A 37 21.77 -19.45 -7.05
C ILE A 37 21.22 -18.54 -5.94
N ALA A 38 20.93 -19.08 -4.75
CA ALA A 38 20.49 -18.28 -3.61
C ALA A 38 21.51 -17.20 -3.23
N LYS A 39 22.79 -17.59 -3.11
CA LYS A 39 23.89 -16.65 -2.82
C LYS A 39 24.08 -15.64 -3.96
N ALA A 40 24.01 -16.09 -5.21
CA ALA A 40 24.12 -15.23 -6.38
C ALA A 40 22.99 -14.18 -6.43
N ALA A 41 21.76 -14.55 -6.06
CA ALA A 41 20.63 -13.63 -5.98
C ALA A 41 20.87 -12.52 -4.93
N SER A 42 21.40 -12.87 -3.76
CA SER A 42 21.76 -11.89 -2.73
C SER A 42 22.82 -10.91 -3.25
N VAL A 43 23.87 -11.43 -3.88
CA VAL A 43 24.94 -10.60 -4.49
C VAL A 43 24.39 -9.74 -5.62
N PHE A 44 23.48 -10.26 -6.44
CA PHE A 44 22.83 -9.51 -7.51
C PHE A 44 22.07 -8.30 -6.98
N VAL A 45 21.30 -8.45 -5.89
CA VAL A 45 20.58 -7.32 -5.28
C VAL A 45 21.56 -6.27 -4.75
N LEU A 46 22.61 -6.70 -4.04
CA LEU A 46 23.64 -5.80 -3.51
C LEU A 46 24.36 -5.04 -4.62
N TYR A 47 24.79 -5.76 -5.66
CA TYR A 47 25.50 -5.19 -6.78
C TYR A 47 24.63 -4.20 -7.56
N THR A 48 23.40 -4.60 -7.90
CA THR A 48 22.41 -3.72 -8.55
C THR A 48 22.17 -2.44 -7.75
N THR A 49 21.99 -2.58 -6.42
CA THR A 49 21.74 -1.44 -5.52
C THR A 49 22.95 -0.51 -5.49
N SER A 50 24.17 -1.05 -5.42
CA SER A 50 25.41 -0.27 -5.42
C SER A 50 25.60 0.50 -6.73
N THR A 51 25.36 -0.15 -7.87
CA THR A 51 25.46 0.46 -9.20
C THR A 51 24.42 1.56 -9.38
N ALA A 52 23.14 1.29 -9.05
CA ALA A 52 22.07 2.27 -9.12
C ALA A 52 22.31 3.46 -8.18
N ASN A 53 22.82 3.22 -6.98
CA ASN A 53 23.20 4.28 -6.05
C ASN A 53 24.34 5.15 -6.60
N SER A 54 25.37 4.52 -7.18
CA SER A 54 26.48 5.24 -7.82
C SER A 54 26.00 6.13 -8.97
N LEU A 55 25.05 5.65 -9.78
CA LEU A 55 24.44 6.42 -10.87
C LEU A 55 23.59 7.59 -10.35
N ALA A 56 22.80 7.38 -9.29
CA ALA A 56 22.05 8.45 -8.64
C ALA A 56 22.99 9.54 -8.10
N GLN A 57 24.08 9.14 -7.44
CA GLN A 57 25.10 10.05 -6.91
C GLN A 57 25.85 10.81 -8.01
N LYS A 58 26.23 10.16 -9.12
CA LYS A 58 26.79 10.82 -10.31
C LYS A 58 25.87 11.93 -10.82
N ASN A 59 24.55 11.71 -10.75
CA ASN A 59 23.51 12.68 -11.11
C ASN A 59 23.16 13.67 -9.97
N LYS A 60 23.96 13.75 -8.89
CA LYS A 60 23.75 14.60 -7.70
C LYS A 60 22.41 14.38 -6.99
N LYS A 61 21.80 13.20 -7.14
CA LYS A 61 20.57 12.81 -6.43
C LYS A 61 20.93 12.13 -5.11
N LYS A 62 20.16 12.42 -4.06
CA LYS A 62 20.25 11.73 -2.76
C LYS A 62 19.34 10.51 -2.65
N THR A 63 18.49 10.29 -3.65
CA THR A 63 17.49 9.23 -3.66
C THR A 63 17.59 8.48 -4.98
N VAL A 64 17.65 7.15 -4.90
CA VAL A 64 17.64 6.27 -6.07
C VAL A 64 16.25 6.28 -6.68
N SER A 65 16.17 6.55 -7.97
CA SER A 65 14.94 6.51 -8.77
C SER A 65 14.89 5.27 -9.66
N ALA A 66 13.70 4.93 -10.19
CA ALA A 66 13.55 3.80 -11.11
C ALA A 66 14.44 3.92 -12.36
N GLN A 67 14.68 5.16 -12.83
CA GLN A 67 15.57 5.41 -13.98
C GLN A 67 17.02 5.04 -13.67
N ASP A 68 17.48 5.27 -12.44
CA ASP A 68 18.83 4.89 -12.03
C ASP A 68 18.97 3.36 -11.97
N VAL A 69 17.90 2.64 -11.62
CA VAL A 69 17.85 1.17 -11.68
C VAL A 69 17.88 0.65 -13.13
N PHE A 70 17.13 1.27 -14.05
CA PHE A 70 17.18 0.88 -15.46
C PHE A 70 18.55 1.14 -16.09
N ALA A 71 19.20 2.25 -15.74
CA ALA A 71 20.55 2.55 -16.17
C ALA A 71 21.57 1.55 -15.58
N ALA A 72 21.41 1.14 -14.32
CA ALA A 72 22.24 0.10 -13.72
C ALA A 72 22.09 -1.24 -14.46
N MET A 73 20.88 -1.62 -14.87
CA MET A 73 20.66 -2.83 -15.66
C MET A 73 21.40 -2.80 -17.00
N LYS A 74 21.49 -1.65 -17.66
CA LYS A 74 22.31 -1.48 -18.89
C LYS A 74 23.80 -1.60 -18.59
N GLU A 75 24.29 -0.93 -17.55
CA GLU A 75 25.71 -0.97 -17.16
C GLU A 75 26.16 -2.39 -16.73
N MET A 76 25.22 -3.20 -16.23
CA MET A 76 25.43 -4.59 -15.85
C MET A 76 25.15 -5.59 -16.99
N GLU A 77 24.88 -5.11 -18.21
CA GLU A 77 24.59 -5.93 -19.41
C GLU A 77 23.34 -6.83 -19.28
N PHE A 78 22.35 -6.37 -18.51
CA PHE A 78 21.04 -7.01 -18.33
C PHE A 78 19.91 -6.26 -19.05
N ASP A 79 20.17 -5.73 -20.24
CA ASP A 79 19.23 -4.93 -21.05
C ASP A 79 17.87 -5.62 -21.26
N LYS A 80 17.88 -6.95 -21.40
CA LYS A 80 16.67 -7.77 -21.56
C LYS A 80 15.69 -7.68 -20.39
N PHE A 81 16.10 -7.20 -19.22
CA PHE A 81 15.22 -7.01 -18.07
C PHE A 81 14.52 -5.65 -18.05
N ILE A 82 14.94 -4.70 -18.88
CA ILE A 82 14.44 -3.32 -18.81
C ILE A 82 12.97 -3.23 -19.17
N GLU A 83 12.58 -3.81 -20.31
CA GLU A 83 11.19 -3.78 -20.79
C GLU A 83 10.23 -4.45 -19.78
N PRO A 84 10.47 -5.70 -19.31
CA PRO A 84 9.66 -6.31 -18.26
C PRO A 84 9.58 -5.48 -16.96
N LEU A 85 10.67 -4.82 -16.56
CA LEU A 85 10.68 -3.97 -15.37
C LEU A 85 9.86 -2.70 -15.56
N GLN A 86 9.84 -2.12 -16.76
CA GLN A 86 9.01 -0.96 -17.09
C GLN A 86 7.52 -1.31 -17.01
N GLU A 87 7.10 -2.43 -17.60
CA GLU A 87 5.73 -2.92 -17.50
C GLU A 87 5.31 -3.14 -16.05
N SER A 88 6.16 -3.82 -15.26
CA SER A 88 5.91 -4.03 -13.84
C SER A 88 5.78 -2.72 -13.06
N LEU A 89 6.54 -1.69 -13.42
CA LEU A 89 6.45 -0.37 -12.78
C LEU A 89 5.13 0.33 -13.10
N GLU A 90 4.64 0.20 -14.34
CA GLU A 90 3.34 0.75 -14.74
C GLU A 90 2.18 0.08 -14.00
N VAL A 91 2.19 -1.25 -13.93
CA VAL A 91 1.19 -2.02 -13.17
C VAL A 91 1.21 -1.60 -11.70
N HIS A 92 2.41 -1.45 -11.10
CA HIS A 92 2.54 -0.99 -9.73
C HIS A 92 1.97 0.42 -9.52
N LYS A 93 2.25 1.37 -10.42
CA LYS A 93 1.71 2.75 -10.35
C LYS A 93 0.18 2.76 -10.40
N LYS A 94 -0.42 2.00 -11.33
CA LYS A 94 -1.88 1.85 -11.44
C LYS A 94 -2.47 1.27 -10.15
N SER A 95 -1.87 0.22 -9.60
CA SER A 95 -2.33 -0.40 -8.34
C SER A 95 -2.27 0.59 -7.16
N GLN A 96 -1.22 1.40 -7.07
CA GLN A 96 -1.09 2.40 -6.00
C GLN A 96 -2.15 3.50 -6.12
N GLN A 97 -2.46 3.94 -7.35
CA GLN A 97 -3.53 4.92 -7.59
C GLN A 97 -4.89 4.37 -7.16
N SER A 98 -5.26 3.15 -7.58
CA SER A 98 -6.54 2.54 -7.20
C SER A 98 -6.66 2.37 -5.68
N LYS A 99 -5.58 2.02 -4.97
CA LYS A 99 -5.59 1.94 -3.50
C LYS A 99 -5.83 3.29 -2.84
N LYS A 100 -5.29 4.37 -3.41
CA LYS A 100 -5.51 5.74 -2.92
C LYS A 100 -6.97 6.15 -3.11
N GLU A 101 -7.52 5.92 -4.30
CA GLU A 101 -8.92 6.19 -4.63
C GLU A 101 -9.88 5.40 -3.72
N GLN A 102 -9.60 4.13 -3.45
CA GLN A 102 -10.41 3.31 -2.52
C GLN A 102 -10.34 3.83 -1.07
N LYS A 103 -9.18 4.31 -0.61
CA LYS A 103 -9.03 4.90 0.72
C LYS A 103 -9.81 6.22 0.82
N GLU A 104 -9.75 7.06 -0.20
CA GLU A 104 -10.47 8.33 -0.26
C GLU A 104 -11.99 8.09 -0.34
N ALA A 105 -12.45 7.11 -1.11
CA ALA A 105 -13.85 6.71 -1.18
C ALA A 105 -14.36 6.18 0.18
N LYS A 106 -13.59 5.33 0.86
CA LYS A 106 -13.93 4.84 2.21
C LYS A 106 -13.92 5.95 3.26
N ALA A 107 -13.01 6.92 3.16
CA ALA A 107 -12.98 8.07 4.06
C ALA A 107 -14.18 9.01 3.85
N LYS A 108 -14.59 9.23 2.59
CA LYS A 108 -15.80 10.00 2.26
C LYS A 108 -17.08 9.29 2.70
N ALA A 109 -17.17 7.98 2.50
CA ALA A 109 -18.32 7.17 2.94
C ALA A 109 -18.46 7.18 4.48
N LYS A 110 -17.36 7.01 5.23
CA LYS A 110 -17.39 7.15 6.70
C LYS A 110 -17.84 8.53 7.18
N LYS A 111 -17.40 9.59 6.49
CA LYS A 111 -17.82 10.97 6.82
C LYS A 111 -19.31 11.22 6.51
N ALA A 112 -19.84 10.58 5.48
CA ALA A 112 -21.25 10.66 5.14
C ALA A 112 -22.14 9.91 6.16
N GLU A 113 -21.75 8.68 6.54
CA GLU A 113 -22.48 7.90 7.57
C GLU A 113 -22.46 8.59 8.95
N GLU A 114 -21.35 9.24 9.33
CA GLU A 114 -21.25 9.97 10.60
C GLU A 114 -22.07 11.28 10.60
N SER A 115 -22.23 11.90 9.42
CA SER A 115 -23.10 13.07 9.24
C SER A 115 -24.58 12.69 9.32
N GLU A 116 -25.00 11.61 8.67
CA GLU A 116 -26.41 11.17 8.68
C GLU A 116 -26.87 10.73 10.08
N LYS A 117 -26.00 10.07 10.85
CA LYS A 117 -26.31 9.63 12.22
C LYS A 117 -26.42 10.79 13.22
N ASN A 118 -25.63 11.85 13.03
CA ASN A 118 -25.71 13.06 13.86
C ASN A 118 -26.94 13.91 13.53
N THR A 119 -27.33 13.97 12.25
CA THR A 119 -28.57 14.65 11.83
C THR A 119 -29.81 13.91 12.34
N SER A 120 -29.85 12.57 12.27
CA SER A 120 -30.98 11.79 12.80
C SER A 120 -31.11 11.91 14.32
N MET A 121 -29.99 11.97 15.06
CA MET A 121 -30.02 12.16 16.51
C MET A 121 -30.53 13.56 16.89
N ALA A 122 -30.15 14.60 16.14
CA ALA A 122 -30.64 15.96 16.38
C ALA A 122 -32.14 16.11 16.08
N GLU A 123 -32.65 15.43 15.04
CA GLU A 123 -34.08 15.44 14.68
C GLU A 123 -34.95 14.75 15.74
N VAL A 124 -34.50 13.62 16.30
CA VAL A 124 -35.21 12.92 17.38
C VAL A 124 -35.26 13.75 18.68
N VAL A 125 -34.19 14.48 19.01
CA VAL A 125 -34.13 15.34 20.20
C VAL A 125 -35.05 16.56 20.07
N LEU A 126 -35.18 17.14 18.87
CA LEU A 126 -36.11 18.25 18.62
C LEU A 126 -37.58 17.82 18.69
N MET A 127 -37.88 16.57 18.32
CA MET A 127 -39.23 16.03 18.38
C MET A 127 -39.66 15.74 19.84
N ASP A 128 -38.76 15.32 20.72
CA ASP A 128 -39.04 15.09 22.16
C ASP A 128 -39.32 16.42 22.92
N ALA A 129 -38.60 17.50 22.57
CA ALA A 129 -38.81 18.84 23.12
C ALA A 129 -40.19 19.44 22.77
N SER A 130 -40.80 19.01 21.66
CA SER A 130 -42.15 19.47 21.28
C SER A 130 -43.25 18.78 22.11
N HIS A 131 -43.02 17.56 22.59
CA HIS A 131 -44.01 16.85 23.42
C HIS A 131 -44.07 17.42 24.84
N THR A 132 -42.93 17.84 25.40
CA THR A 132 -42.85 18.44 26.75
C THR A 132 -43.42 19.86 26.82
N CYS A 133 -43.49 20.60 25.71
CA CYS A 133 -44.05 21.95 25.68
C CYS A 133 -45.59 21.97 25.73
N THR A 134 -46.25 20.85 25.39
CA THR A 134 -47.72 20.74 25.41
C THR A 134 -48.30 20.63 26.83
N GLU A 135 -47.50 20.28 27.85
CA GLU A 135 -47.99 20.12 29.23
C GLU A 135 -47.84 21.37 30.12
N ILE A 136 -47.19 22.44 29.65
CA ILE A 136 -47.01 23.68 30.45
C ILE A 136 -48.08 24.75 30.10
N GLY A 137 -48.83 24.58 29.01
CA GLY A 137 -49.73 25.61 28.47
C GLY A 137 -51.18 25.64 29.00
N VAL A 138 -51.59 24.73 29.90
CA VAL A 138 -53.02 24.60 30.29
C VAL A 138 -53.37 25.32 31.61
N GLU A 139 -52.40 25.77 32.41
CA GLU A 139 -52.68 26.32 33.75
C GLU A 139 -52.47 27.82 33.87
N LEU A 140 -53.16 28.63 33.05
CA LEU A 140 -53.18 30.10 33.23
C LEU A 140 -54.49 30.81 32.82
N GLN A 141 -55.59 30.08 32.69
CA GLN A 141 -56.92 30.69 32.56
C GLN A 141 -57.92 29.92 33.43
N ASN A 142 -58.03 30.34 34.69
CA ASN A 142 -59.15 30.18 35.64
C ASN A 142 -58.52 30.44 37.02
N THR A 143 -58.74 31.54 37.73
CA THR A 143 -60.02 32.19 38.03
C THR A 143 -59.79 33.64 38.48
N GLU A 144 -60.34 34.61 37.76
CA GLU A 144 -60.77 35.90 38.33
C GLU A 144 -62.30 35.86 38.47
N THR A 145 -62.81 36.53 39.52
CA THR A 145 -64.21 36.75 39.95
C THR A 145 -64.85 35.60 40.75
N MET A 146 -65.51 35.79 41.90
CA MET A 146 -66.38 36.89 42.35
C MET A 146 -66.63 36.82 43.89
N ASP A 147 -66.81 37.99 44.52
CA ASP A 147 -67.25 38.30 45.92
C ASP A 147 -66.36 37.91 47.12
#